data_AF-A0A558NH23-F1
#
_entry.id   AF-A0A558NH23-F1
#
_cell.length_a   1.000
_cell.length_b   1.000
_cell.length_c   1.000
_cell.angle_alpha   90.00
_cell.angle_beta   90.00
_cell.angle_gamma   90.00
#
_symmetry.space_group_name_H-M   'P 1'
#
loop_
_entity.id
_entity.type
_entity.pdbx_description
1 polymer ?
#
loop_
_entity_poly.entity_id
_entity_poly.type
_entity_poly.pdbx_seq_one_letter_code
_entity_poly.pdbx_strand_id
1 'polypeptide(L)'
;MNILSLLKMPLIASVVLLSGCIDGFEKHLQDAISLYGERKVQYSEQTGGATDALFDRLILTETLLLPVAKTYDARAYPFTEQGIAIIQNDFVPMDDNRGFDYPLPPAAELTAELEQQARDIIRQLFAIDGHDAFAVSDAVNNVLRSIDVLEHRHNIYLPMSKHLIESLGYGALHSLYYRCESANKTYQLGQDLMALQLLAIKIGNPLGYDRDANVFHQQRVGVLLNDLPHIPFLQEYDQYIMNDRDRLQICLQAF
;
A
#
# COMPACT_ATOMS: atom_id res chain seq x y z
N MET A 1 13.28 -25.01 31.06
CA MET A 1 12.66 -24.82 29.73
C MET A 1 13.50 -23.78 28.99
N ASN A 2 14.14 -24.20 27.89
CA ASN A 2 15.25 -23.50 27.24
C ASN A 2 14.79 -22.46 26.21
N ILE A 3 15.37 -21.27 26.26
CA ILE A 3 15.11 -20.09 25.39
C ILE A 3 15.93 -20.18 24.07
N LEU A 4 15.94 -21.34 23.41
CA LEU A 4 16.86 -21.62 22.29
C LEU A 4 16.18 -22.26 21.05
N SER A 5 14.92 -21.94 20.80
CA SER A 5 14.14 -22.51 19.68
C SER A 5 13.68 -21.50 18.62
N LEU A 6 14.18 -20.27 18.63
CA LEU A 6 13.83 -19.23 17.65
C LEU A 6 15.08 -18.84 16.86
N LEU A 7 15.39 -19.58 15.79
CA LEU A 7 16.18 -19.14 14.62
C LEU A 7 16.57 -20.36 13.79
N LYS A 8 15.64 -20.83 12.95
CA LYS A 8 15.96 -21.62 11.75
C LYS A 8 15.01 -21.19 10.62
N MET A 9 15.11 -19.93 10.21
CA MET A 9 14.71 -19.57 8.84
C MET A 9 15.93 -19.82 7.96
N PRO A 10 15.90 -20.76 7.01
CA PRO A 10 16.93 -20.84 6.00
C PRO A 10 16.78 -19.60 5.12
N LEU A 11 17.75 -18.70 5.22
CA LEU A 11 17.95 -17.61 4.28
C LEU A 11 18.43 -18.24 2.96
N ILE A 12 17.50 -18.75 2.15
CA ILE A 12 17.80 -19.18 0.79
C ILE A 12 17.92 -17.91 -0.04
N ALA A 13 19.12 -17.33 -0.04
CA ALA A 13 19.54 -16.35 -1.02
C ALA A 13 19.82 -17.07 -2.35
N SER A 14 18.78 -17.63 -2.97
CA SER A 14 18.81 -17.95 -4.39
C SER A 14 18.48 -16.65 -5.12
N VAL A 15 19.51 -15.84 -5.36
CA VAL A 15 19.44 -14.78 -6.38
C VAL A 15 19.39 -15.49 -7.72
N VAL A 16 18.19 -15.94 -8.10
CA VAL A 16 17.92 -16.27 -9.49
C VAL A 16 17.96 -14.92 -10.21
N LEU A 17 18.98 -14.72 -11.04
CA LEU A 17 19.06 -13.62 -11.99
C LEU A 17 17.96 -13.81 -13.04
N LEU A 18 16.72 -13.54 -12.63
CA LEU A 18 15.58 -13.39 -13.53
C LEU A 18 15.83 -12.11 -14.32
N SER A 19 16.16 -12.24 -15.59
CA SER A 19 16.60 -11.14 -16.47
C SER A 19 15.44 -10.38 -17.13
N GLY A 20 14.21 -10.59 -16.65
CA GLY A 20 13.03 -9.87 -17.10
C GLY A 20 12.68 -8.74 -16.14
N CYS A 21 12.35 -7.57 -16.69
CA CYS A 21 11.84 -6.44 -15.93
C CYS A 21 10.45 -6.10 -16.44
N ILE A 22 9.55 -5.76 -15.52
CA ILE A 22 8.25 -5.15 -15.81
C ILE A 22 8.22 -3.78 -15.13
N ASP A 23 7.43 -2.86 -15.66
CA ASP A 23 7.14 -1.59 -14.99
C ASP A 23 6.06 -1.83 -13.93
N GLY A 24 6.45 -2.44 -12.81
CA GLY A 24 5.57 -2.78 -11.69
C GLY A 24 6.00 -2.09 -10.40
N PHE A 25 6.33 -2.90 -9.39
CA PHE A 25 6.64 -2.41 -8.05
C PHE A 25 7.92 -1.56 -8.03
N GLU A 26 9.00 -2.00 -8.70
CA GLU A 26 10.27 -1.27 -8.70
C GLU A 26 10.09 0.12 -9.35
N LYS A 27 9.37 0.18 -10.46
CA LYS A 27 9.08 1.44 -11.16
C LYS A 27 8.26 2.40 -10.30
N HIS A 28 7.22 1.90 -9.63
CA HIS A 28 6.42 2.71 -8.71
C HIS A 28 7.27 3.34 -7.60
N LEU A 29 8.17 2.56 -6.99
CA LEU A 29 9.10 3.08 -5.97
C LEU A 29 10.08 4.11 -6.52
N GLN A 30 10.63 3.90 -7.72
CA GLN A 30 11.53 4.86 -8.38
C GLN A 30 10.82 6.18 -8.66
N ASP A 31 9.58 6.13 -9.13
CA ASP A 31 8.77 7.32 -9.38
C ASP A 31 8.42 8.05 -8.10
N ALA A 32 8.10 7.31 -7.02
CA ALA A 32 7.85 7.88 -5.71
C ALA A 32 9.09 8.60 -5.17
N ILE A 33 10.28 7.99 -5.27
CA ILE A 33 11.55 8.62 -4.88
C ILE A 33 11.79 9.92 -5.65
N SER A 34 11.56 9.91 -6.97
CA SER A 34 11.72 11.10 -7.81
C SER A 34 10.76 12.20 -7.37
N LEU A 35 9.48 11.89 -7.26
CA LEU A 35 8.44 12.83 -6.84
C LEU A 35 8.72 13.39 -5.44
N TYR A 36 9.09 12.54 -4.48
CA TYR A 36 9.43 12.97 -3.13
C TYR A 36 10.68 13.84 -3.08
N GLY A 37 11.66 13.61 -3.96
CA GLY A 37 12.81 14.50 -4.12
C GLY A 37 12.40 15.91 -4.55
N GLU A 38 11.49 16.02 -5.52
CA GLU A 38 10.92 17.30 -5.96
C GLU A 38 10.08 17.96 -4.86
N ARG A 39 9.15 17.21 -4.27
CA ARG A 39 8.25 17.69 -3.21
C ARG A 39 9.00 18.12 -1.96
N LYS A 40 10.11 17.45 -1.61
CA LYS A 40 10.98 17.87 -0.52
C LYS A 40 11.43 19.32 -0.69
N VAL A 41 11.94 19.68 -1.87
CA VAL A 41 12.39 21.06 -2.16
C VAL A 41 11.23 22.03 -2.01
N GLN A 42 10.10 21.73 -2.63
CA GLN A 42 8.93 22.63 -2.65
C GLN A 42 8.34 22.86 -1.25
N TYR A 43 8.12 21.80 -0.46
CA TYR A 43 7.60 21.95 0.90
C TYR A 43 8.65 22.50 1.87
N SER A 44 9.94 22.25 1.65
CA SER A 44 11.04 22.85 2.43
C SER A 44 11.01 24.37 2.30
N GLU A 45 10.87 24.89 1.07
CA GLU A 45 10.72 26.33 0.82
C GLU A 45 9.48 26.91 1.49
N GLN A 46 8.34 26.20 1.42
CA GLN A 46 7.08 26.65 2.03
C GLN A 46 7.12 26.65 3.56
N THR A 47 7.82 25.70 4.19
CA THR A 47 7.78 25.45 5.64
C THR A 47 9.06 25.84 6.37
N GLY A 48 10.06 26.38 5.67
CA GLY A 48 11.37 26.69 6.25
C GLY A 48 12.13 25.42 6.66
N GLY A 49 11.97 24.33 5.91
CA GLY A 49 12.64 23.03 6.13
C GLY A 49 11.98 22.11 7.15
N ALA A 50 10.82 22.49 7.71
CA ALA A 50 10.16 21.68 8.73
C ALA A 50 9.70 20.30 8.22
N THR A 51 9.44 20.16 6.92
CA THR A 51 9.04 18.89 6.27
C THR A 51 10.21 17.97 5.89
N ASP A 52 11.45 18.43 5.97
CA ASP A 52 12.60 17.72 5.38
C ASP A 52 12.78 16.31 5.93
N ALA A 53 12.66 16.16 7.25
CA ALA A 53 12.82 14.87 7.93
C ALA A 53 11.75 13.84 7.50
N LEU A 54 10.53 14.30 7.21
CA LEU A 54 9.45 13.45 6.72
C LEU A 54 9.78 12.91 5.33
N PHE A 55 10.23 13.77 4.42
CA PHE A 55 10.63 13.37 3.07
C PHE A 55 11.89 12.52 3.04
N ASP A 56 12.89 12.81 3.88
CA ASP A 56 14.09 11.96 4.00
C ASP A 56 13.73 10.55 4.43
N ARG A 57 12.78 10.42 5.37
CA ARG A 57 12.28 9.13 5.82
C ARG A 57 11.50 8.39 4.72
N LEU A 58 10.66 9.09 3.94
CA LEU A 58 9.94 8.50 2.80
C LEU A 58 10.93 7.96 1.76
N ILE A 59 11.82 8.83 1.26
CA ILE A 59 12.83 8.48 0.24
C ILE A 59 13.69 7.30 0.71
N LEU A 60 14.15 7.32 1.97
CA LEU A 60 14.93 6.22 2.52
C LEU A 60 14.14 4.91 2.54
N THR A 61 12.87 4.95 2.95
CA THR A 61 12.01 3.75 3.03
C THR A 61 11.81 3.13 1.65
N GLU A 62 11.46 3.94 0.65
CA GLU A 62 11.31 3.45 -0.73
C GLU A 62 12.62 2.90 -1.28
N THR A 63 13.74 3.60 -1.04
CA THR A 63 15.07 3.18 -1.50
C THR A 63 15.45 1.81 -0.91
N LEU A 64 15.16 1.57 0.36
CA LEU A 64 15.41 0.29 1.02
C LEU A 64 14.53 -0.85 0.49
N LEU A 65 13.37 -0.53 -0.06
CA LEU A 65 12.44 -1.51 -0.64
C LEU A 65 12.76 -1.86 -2.11
N LEU A 66 13.52 -1.05 -2.84
CA LEU A 66 13.87 -1.31 -4.25
C LEU A 66 14.36 -2.75 -4.55
N PRO A 67 15.27 -3.36 -3.76
CA PRO A 67 15.71 -4.73 -4.03
C PRO A 67 14.59 -5.77 -3.85
N VAL A 68 13.68 -5.51 -2.91
CA VAL A 68 12.50 -6.35 -2.68
C VAL A 68 11.52 -6.17 -3.84
N ALA A 69 11.23 -4.94 -4.24
CA ALA A 69 10.35 -4.65 -5.38
C ALA A 69 10.84 -5.34 -6.67
N LYS A 70 12.13 -5.25 -6.96
CA LYS A 70 12.76 -5.92 -8.09
C LYS A 70 12.59 -7.45 -8.07
N THR A 71 12.62 -8.07 -6.88
CA THR A 71 12.41 -9.52 -6.78
C THR A 71 10.97 -9.92 -7.05
N TYR A 72 10.00 -9.06 -6.73
CA TYR A 72 8.60 -9.28 -7.09
C TYR A 72 8.38 -9.10 -8.59
N ASP A 73 8.90 -8.03 -9.20
CA ASP A 73 8.78 -7.77 -10.64
C ASP A 73 9.39 -8.91 -11.47
N ALA A 74 10.57 -9.38 -11.06
CA ALA A 74 11.22 -10.54 -11.65
C ALA A 74 10.36 -11.82 -11.60
N ARG A 75 9.64 -12.06 -10.50
CA ARG A 75 8.75 -13.22 -10.33
C ARG A 75 7.45 -13.07 -11.13
N ALA A 76 7.00 -11.84 -11.36
CA ALA A 76 5.83 -11.52 -12.16
C ALA A 76 6.09 -11.65 -13.67
N TYR A 77 7.30 -11.31 -14.12
CA TYR A 77 7.67 -11.26 -15.54
C TYR A 77 7.20 -12.47 -16.39
N PRO A 78 7.39 -13.74 -15.97
CA PRO A 78 6.92 -14.88 -16.76
C PRO A 78 5.40 -14.91 -17.01
N PHE A 79 4.61 -14.34 -16.10
CA PHE A 79 3.15 -14.24 -16.23
C PHE A 79 2.75 -13.06 -17.12
N THR A 80 3.47 -11.95 -17.00
CA THR A 80 3.26 -10.76 -17.85
C THR A 80 3.51 -11.06 -19.32
N GLU A 81 4.55 -11.85 -19.64
CA GLU A 81 4.80 -12.33 -21.01
C GLU A 81 3.68 -13.23 -21.56
N GLN A 82 2.83 -13.78 -20.68
CA GLN A 82 1.65 -14.57 -21.03
C GLN A 82 0.35 -13.74 -21.03
N GLY A 83 0.45 -12.42 -20.87
CA GLY A 83 -0.70 -11.51 -20.83
C GLY A 83 -1.37 -11.35 -19.47
N ILE A 84 -0.77 -11.89 -18.39
CA ILE A 84 -1.30 -11.76 -17.03
C ILE A 84 -0.45 -10.73 -16.28
N ALA A 85 -0.95 -9.51 -16.17
CA ALA A 85 -0.24 -8.34 -15.63
C ALA A 85 -0.23 -8.28 -14.09
N ILE A 86 0.01 -9.41 -13.42
CA ILE A 86 0.18 -9.46 -11.95
C ILE A 86 1.34 -8.56 -11.51
N ILE A 87 1.19 -7.87 -10.38
CA ILE A 87 2.12 -6.84 -9.87
C ILE A 87 2.15 -5.58 -10.74
N GLN A 88 2.29 -5.71 -12.07
CA GLN A 88 2.28 -4.58 -12.99
C GLN A 88 1.04 -3.70 -12.82
N ASN A 89 -0.13 -4.31 -12.73
CA ASN A 89 -1.40 -3.59 -12.58
C ASN A 89 -1.80 -3.32 -11.12
N ASP A 90 -0.99 -3.73 -10.15
CA ASP A 90 -1.29 -3.58 -8.72
C ASP A 90 -0.69 -2.28 -8.13
N PHE A 91 0.18 -1.60 -8.89
CA PHE A 91 0.78 -0.32 -8.52
C PHE A 91 0.35 0.77 -9.49
N VAL A 92 -0.40 1.74 -8.97
CA VAL A 92 -0.87 2.88 -9.75
C VAL A 92 0.28 3.85 -10.08
N PRO A 93 0.21 4.56 -11.21
CA PRO A 93 1.18 5.60 -11.56
C PRO A 93 1.26 6.70 -10.48
N MET A 94 2.48 7.11 -10.12
CA MET A 94 2.67 8.15 -9.10
C MET A 94 2.25 9.54 -9.58
N ASP A 95 2.07 9.77 -10.89
CA ASP A 95 1.62 11.03 -11.46
C ASP A 95 0.09 11.23 -11.35
N ASP A 96 -0.67 10.20 -10.98
CA ASP A 96 -2.10 10.29 -10.60
C ASP A 96 -2.29 10.83 -9.17
N ASN A 97 -1.51 11.85 -8.81
CA ASN A 97 -1.60 12.58 -7.56
C ASN A 97 -2.28 13.95 -7.80
N ARG A 98 -2.64 14.66 -6.72
CA ARG A 98 -3.35 15.94 -6.84
C ARG A 98 -2.46 17.10 -7.29
N GLY A 99 -1.15 16.97 -7.11
CA GLY A 99 -0.17 18.02 -7.38
C GLY A 99 0.11 18.92 -6.17
N PHE A 100 1.34 19.45 -6.09
CA PHE A 100 1.81 20.28 -4.99
C PHE A 100 0.86 21.45 -4.66
N ASP A 101 0.43 22.18 -5.69
CA ASP A 101 -0.40 23.38 -5.55
C ASP A 101 -1.89 23.08 -5.26
N TYR A 102 -2.28 21.81 -5.10
CA TYR A 102 -3.68 21.47 -4.88
C TYR A 102 -4.15 22.03 -3.52
N PRO A 103 -5.21 22.87 -3.50
CA PRO A 103 -5.67 23.49 -2.27
C PRO A 103 -6.32 22.45 -1.35
N LEU A 104 -5.99 22.52 -0.05
CA LEU A 104 -6.62 21.69 0.98
C LEU A 104 -7.23 22.54 2.11
N PRO A 105 -8.39 22.13 2.64
CA PRO A 105 -8.90 22.70 3.88
C PRO A 105 -8.00 22.28 5.05
N PRO A 106 -7.83 23.14 6.07
CA PRO A 106 -6.98 22.82 7.20
C PRO A 106 -7.57 21.64 7.99
N ALA A 107 -6.71 20.72 8.40
CA ALA A 107 -7.08 19.65 9.32
C ALA A 107 -7.28 20.18 10.75
N ALA A 108 -8.02 19.44 11.56
CA ALA A 108 -7.93 19.49 13.01
C ALA A 108 -6.70 18.71 13.50
N GLU A 109 -6.33 18.90 14.75
CA GLU A 109 -5.25 18.17 15.39
C GLU A 109 -5.55 16.67 15.51
N LEU A 110 -4.61 15.83 15.09
CA LEU A 110 -4.60 14.40 15.41
C LEU A 110 -4.15 14.19 16.86
N THR A 111 -5.09 14.23 17.81
CA THR A 111 -4.79 14.00 19.24
C THR A 111 -4.37 12.54 19.50
N ALA A 112 -3.75 12.29 20.65
CA ALA A 112 -3.34 10.93 21.04
C ALA A 112 -4.53 9.95 21.11
N GLU A 113 -5.71 10.41 21.52
CA GLU A 113 -6.95 9.61 21.55
C GLU A 113 -7.44 9.26 20.15
N LEU A 114 -7.31 10.18 19.19
CA LEU A 114 -7.67 9.93 17.79
C LEU A 114 -6.63 9.04 17.11
N GLU A 115 -5.35 9.23 17.40
CA GLU A 115 -4.28 8.33 16.95
C GLU A 115 -4.53 6.91 17.47
N GLN A 116 -4.91 6.75 18.74
CA GLN A 116 -5.22 5.44 19.31
C GLN A 116 -6.45 4.80 18.65
N GLN A 117 -7.51 5.56 18.36
CA GLN A 117 -8.67 5.07 17.62
C GLN A 117 -8.30 4.62 16.20
N ALA A 118 -7.53 5.42 15.46
CA ALA A 118 -7.03 5.05 14.14
C ALA A 118 -6.20 3.76 14.20
N ARG A 119 -5.31 3.65 15.20
CA ARG A 119 -4.50 2.45 15.43
C ARG A 119 -5.35 1.21 15.68
N ASP A 120 -6.41 1.32 16.46
CA ASP A 120 -7.31 0.20 16.77
C ASP A 120 -8.15 -0.22 15.56
N ILE A 121 -8.53 0.73 14.70
CA ILE A 121 -9.14 0.44 13.39
C ILE A 121 -8.16 -0.33 12.50
N ILE A 122 -6.93 0.16 12.32
CA ILE A 122 -5.91 -0.47 11.45
C ILE A 122 -5.56 -1.88 11.94
N ARG A 123 -5.49 -2.09 13.27
CA ARG A 123 -5.17 -3.39 13.87
C ARG A 123 -6.17 -4.50 13.55
N GLN A 124 -7.37 -4.17 13.10
CA GLN A 124 -8.35 -5.17 12.64
C GLN A 124 -7.78 -6.01 11.48
N LEU A 125 -6.88 -5.44 10.67
CA LEU A 125 -6.19 -6.16 9.59
C LEU A 125 -5.28 -7.29 10.11
N PHE A 126 -4.76 -7.19 11.33
CA PHE A 126 -3.74 -8.12 11.84
C PHE A 126 -4.29 -9.42 12.41
N ALA A 127 -5.62 -9.55 12.48
CA ALA A 127 -6.30 -10.77 12.89
C ALA A 127 -6.58 -11.73 11.73
N ILE A 128 -6.29 -11.32 10.50
CA ILE A 128 -6.66 -12.02 9.27
C ILE A 128 -5.47 -12.84 8.77
N ASP A 129 -5.76 -13.96 8.12
CA ASP A 129 -4.76 -14.67 7.35
C ASP A 129 -4.39 -13.84 6.11
N GLY A 130 -3.18 -13.29 6.08
CA GLY A 130 -2.67 -12.51 4.95
C GLY A 130 -2.55 -13.29 3.63
N HIS A 131 -2.81 -14.61 3.64
CA HIS A 131 -2.87 -15.46 2.44
C HIS A 131 -4.30 -15.67 1.91
N ASP A 132 -5.34 -15.25 2.63
CA ASP A 132 -6.73 -15.34 2.17
C ASP A 132 -7.15 -14.02 1.51
N ALA A 133 -7.04 -13.98 0.18
CA ALA A 133 -7.35 -12.78 -0.60
C ALA A 133 -8.79 -12.27 -0.39
N PHE A 134 -9.77 -13.17 -0.22
CA PHE A 134 -11.15 -12.74 0.06
C PHE A 134 -11.25 -12.07 1.42
N ALA A 135 -10.70 -12.72 2.47
CA ALA A 135 -10.74 -12.17 3.82
C ALA A 135 -9.98 -10.84 3.92
N VAL A 136 -8.85 -10.71 3.21
CA VAL A 136 -8.07 -9.47 3.12
C VAL A 136 -8.89 -8.37 2.44
N SER A 137 -9.47 -8.60 1.25
CA SER A 137 -10.28 -7.60 0.55
C SER A 137 -11.46 -7.12 1.38
N ASP A 138 -12.22 -8.04 1.98
CA ASP A 138 -13.40 -7.70 2.82
C ASP A 138 -12.99 -6.83 4.02
N ALA A 139 -11.89 -7.17 4.67
CA ALA A 139 -11.42 -6.42 5.83
C ALA A 139 -10.83 -5.07 5.47
N VAL A 140 -10.09 -4.97 4.36
CA VAL A 140 -9.58 -3.70 3.86
C VAL A 140 -10.75 -2.74 3.59
N ASN A 141 -11.82 -3.22 2.95
CA ASN A 141 -13.03 -2.41 2.73
C ASN A 141 -13.63 -1.90 4.06
N ASN A 142 -13.75 -2.77 5.07
CA ASN A 142 -14.30 -2.37 6.38
C ASN A 142 -13.40 -1.36 7.11
N VAL A 143 -12.08 -1.56 7.06
CA VAL A 143 -11.09 -0.70 7.70
C VAL A 143 -11.04 0.67 7.04
N LEU A 144 -11.03 0.73 5.70
CA LEU A 144 -11.05 2.00 4.96
C LEU A 144 -12.32 2.79 5.21
N ARG A 145 -13.50 2.14 5.21
CA ARG A 145 -14.76 2.82 5.56
C ARG A 145 -14.76 3.32 7.00
N SER A 146 -14.12 2.61 7.93
CA SER A 146 -13.99 3.05 9.32
C SER A 146 -13.02 4.24 9.46
N ILE A 147 -11.91 4.23 8.71
CA ILE A 147 -10.98 5.37 8.62
C ILE A 147 -11.70 6.59 8.02
N ASP A 148 -12.46 6.41 6.94
CA ASP A 148 -13.18 7.50 6.29
C ASP A 148 -14.18 8.17 7.22
N VAL A 149 -14.93 7.39 8.01
CA VAL A 149 -15.82 7.91 9.06
C VAL A 149 -15.04 8.67 10.13
N LEU A 150 -13.88 8.16 10.57
CA LEU A 150 -13.04 8.82 11.56
C LEU A 150 -12.51 10.17 11.03
N GLU A 151 -11.96 10.19 9.82
CA GLU A 151 -11.45 11.39 9.14
C GLU A 151 -12.55 12.46 9.02
N HIS A 152 -13.71 12.09 8.48
CA HIS A 152 -14.83 13.02 8.29
C HIS A 152 -15.36 13.57 9.61
N ARG A 153 -15.53 12.71 10.62
CA ARG A 153 -16.09 13.11 11.92
C ARG A 153 -15.19 14.08 12.67
N HIS A 154 -13.87 13.92 12.55
CA HIS A 154 -12.89 14.67 13.32
C HIS A 154 -12.12 15.69 12.50
N ASN A 155 -12.36 15.78 11.19
CA ASN A 155 -11.64 16.63 10.25
C ASN A 155 -10.11 16.41 10.31
N ILE A 156 -9.69 15.15 10.36
CA ILE A 156 -8.28 14.75 10.33
C ILE A 156 -7.97 14.04 9.01
N TYR A 157 -6.69 13.92 8.66
CA TYR A 157 -6.24 13.14 7.51
C TYR A 157 -5.25 12.04 7.92
N LEU A 158 -5.40 10.86 7.32
CA LEU A 158 -4.57 9.66 7.49
C LEU A 158 -4.10 9.12 6.12
N PRO A 159 -3.48 9.98 5.26
CA PRO A 159 -3.24 9.66 3.85
C PRO A 159 -2.31 8.45 3.63
N MET A 160 -1.24 8.30 4.42
CA MET A 160 -0.30 7.18 4.29
C MET A 160 -0.93 5.87 4.76
N SER A 161 -1.67 5.90 5.87
CA SER A 161 -2.41 4.70 6.32
C SER A 161 -3.41 4.25 5.27
N LYS A 162 -4.20 5.16 4.69
CA LYS A 162 -5.14 4.83 3.61
C LYS A 162 -4.41 4.26 2.41
N HIS A 163 -3.36 4.92 1.94
CA HIS A 163 -2.61 4.50 0.76
C HIS A 163 -2.07 3.06 0.87
N LEU A 164 -1.42 2.71 1.98
CA LEU A 164 -0.93 1.33 2.16
C LEU A 164 -2.06 0.31 2.29
N ILE A 165 -3.16 0.67 2.96
CA ILE A 165 -4.31 -0.21 3.16
C ILE A 165 -5.07 -0.42 1.84
N GLU A 166 -5.26 0.63 1.04
CA GLU A 166 -5.82 0.57 -0.30
C GLU A 166 -4.95 -0.31 -1.20
N SER A 167 -3.62 -0.13 -1.19
CA SER A 167 -2.68 -0.95 -1.95
C SER A 167 -2.77 -2.44 -1.59
N LEU A 168 -2.92 -2.77 -0.29
CA LEU A 168 -3.16 -4.14 0.17
C LEU A 168 -4.48 -4.71 -0.39
N GLY A 169 -5.58 -3.96 -0.28
CA GLY A 169 -6.88 -4.42 -0.79
C GLY A 169 -6.89 -4.59 -2.29
N TYR A 170 -6.26 -3.66 -3.00
CA TYR A 170 -6.18 -3.63 -4.46
C TYR A 170 -5.43 -4.87 -4.98
N GLY A 171 -4.23 -5.12 -4.46
CA GLY A 171 -3.47 -6.34 -4.78
C GLY A 171 -4.19 -7.63 -4.38
N ALA A 172 -4.87 -7.64 -3.23
CA ALA A 172 -5.66 -8.78 -2.79
C ALA A 172 -6.81 -9.10 -3.75
N LEU A 173 -7.58 -8.10 -4.13
CA LEU A 173 -8.71 -8.25 -5.04
C LEU A 173 -8.23 -8.71 -6.43
N HIS A 174 -7.21 -8.05 -6.97
CA HIS A 174 -6.59 -8.40 -8.23
C HIS A 174 -6.01 -9.83 -8.25
N SER A 175 -5.44 -10.30 -7.14
CA SER A 175 -4.91 -11.65 -7.03
C SER A 175 -5.96 -12.74 -7.31
N LEU A 176 -7.24 -12.48 -7.02
CA LEU A 176 -8.35 -13.39 -7.33
C LEU A 176 -8.57 -13.49 -8.85
N TYR A 177 -8.51 -12.37 -9.57
CA TYR A 177 -8.64 -12.34 -11.02
C TYR A 177 -7.45 -13.04 -11.70
N TYR A 178 -6.22 -12.70 -11.30
CA TYR A 178 -5.04 -13.36 -11.86
C TYR A 178 -5.01 -14.85 -11.56
N ARG A 179 -5.49 -15.27 -10.38
CA ARG A 179 -5.62 -16.69 -10.03
C ARG A 179 -6.52 -17.41 -11.02
N CYS A 180 -7.64 -16.80 -11.40
CA CYS A 180 -8.53 -17.33 -12.42
C CYS A 180 -7.88 -17.40 -13.82
N GLU A 181 -7.30 -16.30 -14.28
CA GLU A 181 -6.68 -16.19 -15.61
C GLU A 181 -5.50 -17.15 -15.80
N SER A 182 -4.74 -17.39 -14.72
CA SER A 182 -3.53 -18.21 -14.75
C SER A 182 -3.75 -19.69 -14.45
N ALA A 183 -5.00 -20.10 -14.21
CA ALA A 183 -5.32 -21.41 -13.64
C ALA A 183 -4.50 -21.72 -12.37
N ASN A 184 -4.62 -20.83 -11.38
CA ASN A 184 -4.00 -20.88 -10.06
C ASN A 184 -2.48 -20.64 -9.97
N LYS A 185 -1.79 -20.46 -11.09
CA LYS A 185 -0.32 -20.35 -11.11
C LYS A 185 0.22 -19.06 -10.48
N THR A 186 -0.57 -17.99 -10.46
CA THR A 186 -0.16 -16.69 -9.89
C THR A 186 -0.49 -16.54 -8.40
N TYR A 187 -1.30 -17.43 -7.82
CA TYR A 187 -1.90 -17.16 -6.51
C TYR A 187 -0.86 -17.02 -5.40
N GLN A 188 0.17 -17.88 -5.38
CA GLN A 188 1.24 -17.79 -4.39
C GLN A 188 1.99 -16.44 -4.48
N LEU A 189 2.19 -15.90 -5.68
CA LEU A 189 2.85 -14.61 -5.85
C LEU A 189 1.98 -13.47 -5.28
N GLY A 190 0.67 -13.50 -5.52
CA GLY A 190 -0.28 -12.57 -4.92
C GLY A 190 -0.31 -12.68 -3.39
N GLN A 191 -0.31 -13.90 -2.85
CA GLN A 191 -0.26 -14.14 -1.41
C GLN A 191 1.01 -13.60 -0.75
N ASP A 192 2.17 -13.79 -1.38
CA ASP A 192 3.43 -13.26 -0.88
C ASP A 192 3.42 -11.72 -0.86
N LEU A 193 2.87 -11.09 -1.91
CA LEU A 193 2.76 -9.62 -1.98
C LEU A 193 1.81 -9.08 -0.91
N MET A 194 0.64 -9.70 -0.72
CA MET A 194 -0.28 -9.34 0.37
C MET A 194 0.37 -9.47 1.74
N ALA A 195 1.11 -10.56 1.98
CA ALA A 195 1.83 -10.76 3.24
C ALA A 195 2.91 -9.68 3.46
N LEU A 196 3.61 -9.27 2.39
CA LEU A 196 4.58 -8.17 2.44
C LEU A 196 3.89 -6.84 2.77
N GLN A 197 2.79 -6.49 2.09
CA GLN A 197 2.06 -5.24 2.32
C GLN A 197 1.44 -5.20 3.73
N LEU A 198 0.87 -6.31 4.20
CA LEU A 198 0.35 -6.43 5.57
C LEU A 198 1.47 -6.27 6.60
N LEU A 199 2.65 -6.86 6.34
CA LEU A 199 3.84 -6.64 7.16
C LEU A 199 4.23 -5.16 7.16
N ALA A 200 4.29 -4.51 5.99
CA ALA A 200 4.62 -3.09 5.86
C ALA A 200 3.66 -2.20 6.67
N ILE A 201 2.35 -2.49 6.66
CA ILE A 201 1.37 -1.79 7.50
C ILE A 201 1.66 -2.02 8.99
N LYS A 202 1.98 -3.27 9.37
CA LYS A 202 2.22 -3.66 10.77
C LYS A 202 3.50 -3.08 11.37
N ILE A 203 4.61 -3.14 10.65
CA ILE A 203 5.93 -2.74 11.16
C ILE A 203 6.38 -1.36 10.65
N GLY A 204 5.90 -0.93 9.50
CA GLY A 204 6.25 0.36 8.90
C GLY A 204 5.60 1.55 9.60
N ASN A 205 4.58 1.30 10.43
CA ASN A 205 3.87 2.30 11.23
C ASN A 205 3.42 3.51 10.38
N PRO A 206 2.53 3.32 9.38
CA PRO A 206 2.06 4.39 8.50
C PRO A 206 1.45 5.56 9.27
N LEU A 207 0.77 5.27 10.39
CA LEU A 207 0.20 6.28 11.29
C LEU A 207 1.24 7.27 11.84
N GLY A 208 2.51 6.86 11.95
CA GLY A 208 3.59 7.77 12.31
C GLY A 208 3.83 8.84 11.25
N TYR A 209 3.75 8.49 9.97
CA TYR A 209 3.83 9.46 8.87
C TYR A 209 2.61 10.37 8.87
N ASP A 210 1.41 9.81 9.09
CA ASP A 210 0.18 10.60 9.15
C ASP A 210 0.21 11.63 10.28
N ARG A 211 0.69 11.24 11.46
CA ARG A 211 0.85 12.16 12.60
C ARG A 211 1.83 13.29 12.28
N ASP A 212 2.99 12.96 11.72
CA ASP A 212 4.00 13.95 11.39
C ASP A 212 3.49 14.90 10.27
N ALA A 213 2.72 14.39 9.31
CA ALA A 213 2.09 15.17 8.25
C ALA A 213 0.92 16.06 8.73
N ASN A 214 0.12 15.58 9.69
CA ASN A 214 -1.08 16.26 10.17
C ASN A 214 -0.78 17.64 10.78
N VAL A 215 0.40 17.81 11.39
CA VAL A 215 0.89 19.11 11.89
C VAL A 215 0.93 20.16 10.78
N PHE A 216 1.29 19.76 9.56
CA PHE A 216 1.36 20.62 8.39
C PHE A 216 -0.02 20.78 7.72
N HIS A 217 -0.86 19.75 7.75
CA HIS A 217 -2.24 19.83 7.24
C HIS A 217 -3.07 20.88 7.98
N GLN A 218 -2.84 21.11 9.29
CA GLN A 218 -3.46 22.21 10.05
C GLN A 218 -3.14 23.60 9.45
N GLN A 219 -2.03 23.72 8.72
CA GLN A 219 -1.56 24.93 8.08
C GLN A 219 -1.84 24.95 6.56
N ARG A 220 -2.66 24.02 6.06
CA ARG A 220 -2.97 23.85 4.63
C ARG A 220 -1.76 23.51 3.75
N VAL A 221 -0.77 22.84 4.32
CA VAL A 221 0.38 22.31 3.57
C VAL A 221 0.05 20.87 3.18
N GLY A 222 0.10 20.53 1.89
CA GLY A 222 -0.47 19.30 1.32
C GLY A 222 0.36 18.03 1.43
N VAL A 223 1.42 18.01 2.25
CA VAL A 223 2.38 16.90 2.33
C VAL A 223 1.69 15.55 2.49
N LEU A 224 2.07 14.56 1.67
CA LEU A 224 1.43 13.25 1.50
C LEU A 224 0.02 13.28 0.88
N LEU A 225 -0.89 14.13 1.37
CA LEU A 225 -2.27 14.17 0.91
C LEU A 225 -2.39 14.56 -0.58
N ASN A 226 -1.50 15.42 -1.05
CA ASN A 226 -1.43 15.85 -2.44
C ASN A 226 -0.48 15.00 -3.29
N ASP A 227 0.38 14.20 -2.65
CA ASP A 227 1.54 13.56 -3.29
C ASP A 227 1.35 12.06 -3.53
N LEU A 228 0.47 11.42 -2.74
CA LEU A 228 0.13 10.02 -2.92
C LEU A 228 -0.89 9.86 -4.05
N PRO A 229 -0.72 8.86 -4.93
CA PRO A 229 -1.64 8.62 -6.02
C PRO A 229 -2.95 8.02 -5.51
N HIS A 230 -4.02 8.22 -6.27
CA HIS A 230 -5.31 7.61 -5.97
C HIS A 230 -5.29 6.10 -6.30
N ILE A 231 -5.65 5.27 -5.32
CA ILE A 231 -5.85 3.82 -5.53
C ILE A 231 -7.37 3.55 -5.49
N PRO A 232 -7.99 3.09 -6.59
CA PRO A 232 -9.45 2.99 -6.70
C PRO A 232 -10.03 1.73 -6.02
N PHE A 233 -9.42 1.23 -4.94
CA PHE A 233 -9.81 -0.05 -4.32
C PHE A 233 -11.28 -0.11 -3.93
N LEU A 234 -11.83 0.91 -3.24
CA LEU A 234 -13.22 0.86 -2.80
C LEU A 234 -14.21 0.83 -3.98
N GLN A 235 -13.90 1.54 -5.06
CA GLN A 235 -14.71 1.53 -6.28
C GLN A 235 -14.69 0.13 -6.92
N GLU A 236 -13.51 -0.48 -7.02
CA GLU A 236 -13.37 -1.81 -7.61
C GLU A 236 -13.93 -2.91 -6.73
N TYR A 237 -13.84 -2.77 -5.42
CA TYR A 237 -14.44 -3.70 -4.48
C TYR A 237 -15.97 -3.68 -4.58
N ASP A 238 -16.59 -2.49 -4.70
CA ASP A 238 -18.03 -2.37 -4.91
C ASP A 238 -18.45 -3.00 -6.26
N GLN A 239 -17.66 -2.79 -7.32
CA GLN A 239 -17.85 -3.45 -8.61
C GLN A 239 -17.75 -4.98 -8.49
N TYR A 240 -16.76 -5.49 -7.76
CA TYR A 240 -16.59 -6.90 -7.49
C TYR A 240 -17.81 -7.52 -6.81
N ILE A 241 -18.30 -6.88 -5.74
CA ILE A 241 -19.47 -7.35 -5.00
C ILE A 241 -20.72 -7.39 -5.88
N MET A 242 -20.91 -6.37 -6.72
CA MET A 242 -22.12 -6.26 -7.56
C MET A 242 -22.11 -7.21 -8.76
N ASN A 243 -20.95 -7.42 -9.38
CA ASN A 243 -20.89 -7.97 -10.74
C ASN A 243 -19.99 -9.20 -10.88
N ASP A 244 -18.96 -9.36 -10.05
CA ASP A 244 -17.91 -10.37 -10.30
C ASP A 244 -17.83 -11.47 -9.25
N ARG A 245 -18.40 -11.28 -8.06
CA ARG A 245 -18.29 -12.22 -6.94
C ARG A 245 -18.67 -13.65 -7.32
N ASP A 246 -19.85 -13.86 -7.86
CA ASP A 246 -20.35 -15.20 -8.19
C ASP A 246 -19.51 -15.83 -9.31
N ARG A 247 -19.12 -15.03 -10.31
CA ARG A 247 -18.28 -15.45 -11.43
C ARG A 247 -16.90 -15.92 -10.95
N LEU A 248 -16.25 -15.13 -10.09
CA LEU A 248 -14.96 -15.48 -9.51
C LEU A 248 -15.08 -16.71 -8.61
N GLN A 249 -16.11 -16.81 -7.77
CA GLN A 249 -16.31 -17.99 -6.92
C GLN A 249 -16.42 -19.28 -7.74
N ILE A 250 -17.18 -19.26 -8.84
CA ILE A 250 -17.30 -20.43 -9.74
C ILE A 250 -15.94 -20.81 -10.34
N CYS A 251 -15.20 -19.83 -10.84
CA CYS A 251 -13.87 -20.08 -11.39
C CYS A 251 -12.91 -20.66 -10.33
N LEU A 252 -12.92 -20.10 -9.13
CA LEU A 252 -11.99 -20.47 -8.06
C LEU A 252 -12.28 -21.83 -7.43
N GLN A 253 -13.51 -22.35 -7.56
CA GLN A 253 -13.86 -23.72 -7.18
C GLN A 253 -13.21 -24.79 -8.08
N ALA A 254 -12.63 -24.40 -9.21
CA ALA A 254 -11.94 -25.32 -10.12
C ALA A 254 -10.54 -25.75 -9.63
N PHE A 255 -10.05 -25.20 -8.51
CA PHE A 255 -8.71 -25.41 -7.94
C PHE A 255 -8.77 -25.74 -6.46
#